data_AF-A0A0S8EIT7-F1
#
_entry.id   AF-A0A0S8EIT7-F1
#
_cell.length_a   1.000
_cell.length_b   1.000
_cell.length_c   1.000
_cell.angle_alpha   90.00
_cell.angle_beta   90.00
_cell.angle_gamma   90.00
#
_symmetry.space_group_name_H-M   'P 1'
#
loop_
_entity.id
_entity.type
_entity.pdbx_description
1 polymer ?
#
loop_
_entity_poly.entity_id
_entity_poly.type
_entity_poly.pdbx_seq_one_letter_code
_entity_poly.pdbx_strand_id
1 'polypeptide(L)'
;MVKESLLHSLLESALDSQRVFPREEAASYAVDGIIPQVMAMPVTVEEVAEVMRLASREGATVIPWGGGTSMSLGNTPTRAR
;
A
#
# COMPACT_ATOMS: atom_id res chain seq x y z
N MET A 1 -1.03 -5.43 -15.49
CA MET A 1 -0.34 -5.34 -14.19
C MET A 1 0.26 -3.95 -14.11
N VAL A 2 -0.10 -3.17 -13.09
CA VAL A 2 0.43 -1.82 -12.89
C VAL A 2 1.89 -1.94 -12.50
N LYS A 3 2.72 -1.01 -12.99
CA LYS A 3 4.14 -0.96 -12.65
C LYS A 3 4.31 -0.27 -11.31
N GLU A 4 5.24 -0.75 -10.50
CA GLU A 4 5.59 -0.17 -9.19
C GLU A 4 5.84 1.34 -9.26
N SER A 5 6.62 1.80 -10.24
CA SER A 5 6.91 3.23 -10.43
C SER A 5 5.68 4.07 -10.75
N LEU A 6 4.69 3.51 -11.45
CA LEU A 6 3.43 4.20 -11.72
C LEU A 6 2.60 4.30 -10.45
N LEU A 7 2.52 3.23 -9.66
CA LEU A 7 1.75 3.22 -8.43
C LEU A 7 2.33 4.20 -7.39
N HIS A 8 3.66 4.25 -7.27
CA HIS A 8 4.36 5.23 -6.42
C HIS A 8 4.00 6.67 -6.82
N SER A 9 4.16 7.01 -8.09
CA SER A 9 3.86 8.37 -8.59
C SER A 9 2.39 8.74 -8.43
N LEU A 10 1.46 7.80 -8.63
CA LEU A 10 0.03 8.03 -8.41
C LEU A 10 -0.27 8.31 -6.93
N LEU A 11 0.35 7.58 -6.01
CA LEU A 11 0.17 7.81 -4.58
C LEU A 11 0.78 9.14 -4.12
N GLU A 12 1.95 9.52 -4.64
CA GLU A 12 2.55 10.84 -4.38
C GLU A 12 1.71 12.00 -4.92
N SER A 13 0.86 11.77 -5.93
CA SER A 13 -0.08 12.77 -6.42
C SER A 13 -1.33 12.93 -5.54
N ALA A 14 -1.65 11.91 -4.74
CA ALA A 14 -2.83 11.87 -3.88
C ALA A 14 -2.52 12.19 -2.41
N LEU A 15 -1.28 11.94 -1.98
CA LEU A 15 -0.81 12.10 -0.61
C LEU A 15 0.41 13.01 -0.56
N ASP A 16 0.80 13.41 0.65
CA ASP A 16 2.13 13.98 0.85
C ASP A 16 3.20 12.95 0.47
N SER A 17 4.15 13.33 -0.39
CA SER A 17 5.29 12.49 -0.79
C SER A 17 6.09 11.95 0.39
N GLN A 18 6.14 12.65 1.53
CA GLN A 18 6.82 12.17 2.74
C GLN A 18 6.10 11.00 3.43
N ARG A 19 4.91 10.62 2.94
CA ARG A 19 4.08 9.53 3.45
C ARG A 19 3.85 8.44 2.40
N VAL A 20 4.63 8.43 1.33
CA VAL A 20 4.66 7.39 0.30
C VAL A 20 6.07 6.82 0.25
N PHE A 21 6.19 5.51 0.40
CA PHE A 21 7.45 4.83 0.58
C PHE A 21 7.63 3.74 -0.47
N PRO A 22 8.82 3.66 -1.10
CA PRO A 22 9.09 2.67 -2.13
C PRO A 22 9.24 1.27 -1.52
N ARG A 23 9.33 0.25 -2.38
CA ARG A 23 9.41 -1.16 -1.99
C ARG A 23 10.51 -1.45 -0.97
N GLU A 24 11.67 -0.81 -1.13
CA GLU A 24 12.84 -1.00 -0.28
C GLU A 24 12.54 -0.63 1.19
N GLU A 25 11.72 0.40 1.39
CA GLU A 25 11.30 0.88 2.71
C GLU A 25 10.02 0.18 3.19
N ALA A 26 9.22 -0.37 2.26
CA ALA A 26 8.02 -1.15 2.55
C ALA A 26 8.33 -2.57 3.09
N ALA A 27 9.60 -3.01 3.09
CA ALA A 27 10.00 -4.36 3.55
C ALA A 27 9.58 -4.66 5.01
N SER A 28 9.59 -3.65 5.89
CA SER A 28 9.12 -3.76 7.28
C SER A 28 7.61 -4.00 7.41
N TYR A 29 6.87 -3.83 6.31
CA TYR A 29 5.42 -4.00 6.20
C TYR A 29 5.06 -5.25 5.39
N ALA A 30 5.97 -6.23 5.34
CA ALA A 30 5.67 -7.51 4.72
C ALA A 30 4.62 -8.29 5.52
N VAL A 31 3.65 -8.88 4.81
CA VAL A 31 2.69 -9.81 5.40
C VAL A 31 3.06 -11.22 4.95
N ASP A 32 3.38 -12.10 5.90
CA ASP A 32 3.78 -13.49 5.62
C ASP A 32 4.88 -13.61 4.54
N GLY A 33 5.88 -12.72 4.59
CA GLY A 33 7.00 -12.68 3.63
C GLY A 33 6.68 -12.01 2.29
N ILE A 34 5.44 -11.56 2.08
CA ILE A 34 5.04 -10.84 0.88
C ILE A 34 5.28 -9.34 1.10
N ILE A 35 6.28 -8.80 0.39
CA ILE A 35 6.64 -7.38 0.43
C ILE A 35 5.76 -6.59 -0.56
N PRO A 36 5.02 -5.57 -0.09
CA PRO A 36 4.26 -4.65 -0.95
C PRO A 36 5.16 -3.90 -1.95
N GLN A 37 4.62 -3.52 -3.10
CA GLN A 37 5.35 -2.70 -4.09
C GLN A 37 5.56 -1.24 -3.61
N VAL A 38 4.66 -0.75 -2.77
CA VAL A 38 4.67 0.61 -2.23
C VAL A 38 3.89 0.61 -0.92
N MET A 39 4.25 1.50 -0.01
CA MET A 39 3.52 1.73 1.23
C MET A 39 3.08 3.20 1.27
N ALA A 40 1.88 3.45 1.80
CA ALA A 40 1.33 4.78 1.94
C ALA A 40 0.71 4.96 3.34
N MET A 41 0.91 6.14 3.94
CA MET A 41 0.39 6.48 5.27
C MET A 41 -0.63 7.63 5.21
N PRO A 42 -1.90 7.38 4.82
CA PRO A 42 -2.94 8.38 4.89
C PRO A 42 -3.27 8.74 6.35
N VAL A 43 -3.65 9.99 6.61
CA VAL A 43 -3.97 10.53 7.95
C VAL A 43 -5.39 11.09 8.05
N THR A 44 -6.13 11.16 6.93
CA THR A 44 -7.53 11.55 6.89
C THR A 44 -8.38 10.49 6.19
N VAL A 45 -9.70 10.54 6.41
CA VAL A 45 -10.65 9.63 5.74
C VAL A 45 -10.68 9.91 4.23
N GLU A 46 -10.54 11.17 3.84
CA GLU A 46 -10.52 11.62 2.44
C GLU A 46 -9.31 11.05 1.70
N GLU A 47 -8.14 11.04 2.34
CA GLU A 47 -6.93 10.43 1.79
C GLU A 47 -7.07 8.91 1.63
N VAL A 48 -7.67 8.23 2.62
CA VAL A 48 -7.98 6.80 2.51
C VAL A 48 -8.91 6.54 1.33
N ALA A 49 -9.97 7.34 1.19
CA ALA A 49 -10.92 7.22 0.08
C ALA A 49 -10.24 7.40 -1.28
N GLU A 50 -9.32 8.36 -1.39
CA GLU A 50 -8.58 8.60 -2.63
C GLU A 50 -7.62 7.45 -2.96
N VAL A 51 -6.88 6.93 -1.98
CA VAL A 51 -6.02 5.74 -2.17
C VAL A 51 -6.83 4.53 -2.64
N MET A 52 -7.99 4.28 -2.02
CA MET A 52 -8.86 3.17 -2.41
C MET A 52 -9.44 3.36 -3.83
N ARG A 53 -9.78 4.60 -4.21
CA ARG A 53 -10.24 4.93 -5.56
C ARG A 53 -9.14 4.69 -6.60
N LEU A 54 -7.91 5.12 -6.33
CA LEU A 54 -6.75 4.85 -7.17
C LEU A 54 -6.50 3.35 -7.30
N ALA A 55 -6.45 2.62 -6.19
CA ALA A 55 -6.22 1.18 -6.20
C ALA A 55 -7.28 0.42 -7.01
N SER A 56 -8.55 0.79 -6.84
CA SER A 56 -9.67 0.22 -7.62
C SER A 56 -9.53 0.52 -9.12
N ARG A 57 -9.25 1.78 -9.48
CA ARG A 57 -9.09 2.20 -10.88
C ARG A 57 -7.95 1.46 -11.58
N GLU A 58 -6.84 1.27 -10.88
CA GLU A 58 -5.62 0.65 -11.41
C GLU A 58 -5.62 -0.89 -11.24
N GLY A 59 -6.59 -1.45 -10.52
CA GLY A 59 -6.65 -2.90 -10.22
C GLY A 59 -5.54 -3.38 -9.27
N ALA A 60 -5.04 -2.48 -8.43
CA ALA A 60 -4.02 -2.77 -7.43
C ALA A 60 -4.61 -3.46 -6.20
N THR A 61 -3.85 -4.38 -5.60
CA THR A 61 -4.23 -5.03 -4.34
C THR A 61 -3.89 -4.14 -3.16
N VAL A 62 -4.81 -4.02 -2.19
CA VAL A 62 -4.60 -3.24 -0.97
C VAL A 62 -4.45 -4.18 0.23
N ILE A 63 -3.45 -3.90 1.07
CA ILE A 63 -3.24 -4.56 2.36
C ILE A 63 -3.36 -3.47 3.43
N PRO A 64 -4.42 -3.45 4.25
CA PRO A 64 -4.49 -2.51 5.37
C PRO A 64 -3.47 -2.90 6.45
N TRP A 65 -2.79 -1.90 7.01
CA TRP A 65 -1.77 -2.10 8.04
C TRP A 65 -1.99 -1.16 9.22
N GLY A 66 -2.12 -1.73 10.43
CA GLY A 66 -2.30 -0.98 11.68
C GLY A 66 -1.01 -0.96 12.53
N GLY A 67 -1.12 -1.27 13.82
CA GLY A 67 0.05 -1.38 14.71
C GLY A 67 0.96 -2.59 14.46
N GLY A 68 0.67 -3.43 13.46
CA GLY A 68 1.49 -4.59 13.10
C GLY A 68 1.38 -5.82 14.03
N THR A 69 0.73 -5.70 15.20
CA THR A 69 0.72 -6.74 16.24
C THR A 69 -0.09 -7.99 15.92
N SER A 70 -0.91 -7.96 14.87
CA SER A 70 -1.78 -9.08 14.47
C SER A 70 -1.66 -9.44 12.99
N MET A 71 -0.57 -9.08 12.33
CA MET A 71 -0.41 -9.31 10.88
C MET A 71 -0.25 -10.80 10.50
N SER A 72 0.01 -11.68 11.48
CA SER A 72 0.06 -13.14 11.28
C SER A 72 -1.31 -13.82 11.46
N LEU A 73 -2.37 -13.07 11.76
CA LEU A 73 -3.72 -13.62 11.94
C LEU A 73 -4.48 -13.60 10.60
N GLY A 74 -5.05 -14.74 10.22
CA GLY A 74 -5.86 -14.88 9.02
C GLY A 74 -5.15 -15.68 7.92
N ASN A 75 -5.57 -15.46 6.67
CA ASN A 75 -4.98 -16.11 5.51
C ASN A 75 -3.87 -15.25 4.91
N THR A 76 -2.80 -15.89 4.47
CA THR A 76 -1.73 -15.26 3.68
C THR A 76 -2.32 -14.59 2.43
N PRO A 77 -1.97 -13.33 2.13
CA PRO A 77 -2.37 -12.68 0.90
C PRO A 77 -1.93 -13.49 -0.33
N THR A 78 -2.81 -13.70 -1.29
CA THR A 78 -2.44 -14.36 -2.57
C THR A 78 -1.85 -13.38 -3.59
N ARG A 79 -1.85 -12.08 -3.27
CA ARG A 79 -1.37 -10.98 -4.11
C ARG A 79 -1.05 -9.74 -3.27
N ALA A 80 0.00 -9.02 -3.68
CA ALA A 80 0.41 -7.71 -3.17
C ALA A 80 0.96 -6.84 -4.32
N ARG A 81 0.26 -6.88 -5.46
CA ARG A 81 0.58 -6.23 -6.72
C ARG A 81 -0.64 -5.51 -7.28
#